data_AF-A0A1X2GT79-F1
#
_entry.id   AF-A0A1X2GT79-F1
#
_cell.length_a   1.000
_cell.length_b   1.000
_cell.length_c   1.000
_cell.angle_alpha   90.00
_cell.angle_beta   90.00
_cell.angle_gamma   90.00
#
_symmetry.space_group_name_H-M   'P 1'
#
loop_
_entity.id
_entity.type
_entity.pdbx_description
1 polymer ?
#
loop_
_entity_poly.entity_id
_entity_poly.type
_entity_poly.pdbx_seq_one_letter_code
_entity_poly.pdbx_strand_id
1 'polypeptide(L)'
;MASTSSPTPEPLTPKQMEQITYRDLVIFEERLRGNMVRLRKRKRKFEAFLATLLVLLCYFFYAVFVDPSKAFVHHLFNTLALLVVAGSLVFFYRSGMYSEKIVYAAEFLPHCNRALQSFNLQFSRRGESGELHFYPTVPKELADGYERYRRQYYARKKARAANKTKSA
;
A
#
# COMPACT_ATOMS: atom_id res chain seq x y z
N MET A 1 -40.34 7.52 41.25
CA MET A 1 -39.60 7.99 40.05
C MET A 1 -38.12 7.82 40.34
N ALA A 2 -37.48 6.82 39.72
CA ALA A 2 -36.06 6.52 39.94
C ALA A 2 -35.21 7.46 39.09
N SER A 3 -34.52 8.39 39.74
CA SER A 3 -33.57 9.31 39.10
C SER A 3 -32.36 8.52 38.59
N THR A 4 -32.29 8.29 37.29
CA THR A 4 -31.11 7.73 36.62
C THR A 4 -30.06 8.83 36.54
N SER A 5 -29.21 8.96 37.56
CA SER A 5 -28.01 9.81 37.48
C SER A 5 -27.03 9.16 36.51
N SER A 6 -26.98 9.69 35.30
CA SER A 6 -25.92 9.42 34.33
C SER A 6 -24.56 9.69 34.99
N PRO A 7 -23.60 8.74 34.97
CA PRO A 7 -22.30 8.97 35.57
C PRO A 7 -21.59 10.07 34.78
N THR A 8 -21.34 11.20 35.43
CA THR A 8 -20.48 12.27 34.91
C THR A 8 -19.11 11.66 34.61
N PRO A 9 -18.58 11.77 33.38
CA PRO A 9 -17.27 11.20 33.06
C PRO A 9 -16.21 11.92 33.91
N GLU A 10 -15.49 11.16 34.75
CA GLU A 10 -14.34 11.68 35.48
C GLU A 10 -13.32 12.30 34.49
N PRO A 11 -12.72 13.45 34.82
CA PRO A 11 -11.68 14.03 33.99
C PRO A 11 -10.50 13.05 33.88
N LEU A 12 -10.17 12.67 32.65
CA LEU A 12 -9.05 11.79 32.35
C LEU A 12 -7.76 12.33 32.95
N THR A 13 -6.98 11.48 33.60
CA THR A 13 -5.65 11.88 34.09
C THR A 13 -4.71 12.17 32.91
N PRO A 14 -3.72 13.08 33.06
CA PRO A 14 -2.79 13.44 31.98
C PRO A 14 -2.10 12.21 31.34
N LYS A 15 -1.73 11.22 32.15
CA LYS A 15 -1.13 9.96 31.68
C LYS A 15 -2.09 9.12 30.83
N GLN A 16 -3.37 9.09 31.15
CA GLN A 16 -4.37 8.38 30.35
C GLN A 16 -4.61 9.09 29.01
N MET A 17 -4.62 10.42 28.99
CA MET A 17 -4.73 11.20 27.76
C MET A 17 -3.57 10.91 26.82
N GLU A 18 -2.33 10.92 27.31
CA GLU A 18 -1.13 10.59 26.52
C GLU A 18 -1.22 9.17 25.93
N GLN A 19 -1.66 8.18 26.70
CA GLN A 19 -1.84 6.81 26.21
C GLN A 19 -2.89 6.72 25.10
N ILE A 20 -4.00 7.47 25.21
CA ILE A 20 -5.03 7.55 24.16
C ILE A 20 -4.42 8.17 22.89
N THR A 21 -3.68 9.28 23.03
CA THR A 21 -3.00 9.93 21.90
C THR A 21 -2.02 8.99 21.21
N TYR A 22 -1.16 8.29 21.96
CA TYR A 22 -0.21 7.33 21.37
C TYR A 22 -0.91 6.17 20.69
N ARG A 23 -1.98 5.63 21.29
CA ARG A 23 -2.78 4.57 20.70
C ARG A 23 -3.39 5.01 19.37
N ASP A 24 -4.01 6.18 19.34
CA ASP A 24 -4.69 6.70 18.16
C ASP A 24 -3.67 6.98 17.03
N LEU A 25 -2.47 7.46 17.39
CA LEU A 25 -1.38 7.68 16.44
C LEU A 25 -0.82 6.37 15.84
N VAL A 26 -0.71 5.31 16.64
CA VAL A 26 -0.37 3.97 16.13
C VAL A 26 -1.47 3.43 15.21
N ILE A 27 -2.74 3.57 15.58
CA ILE A 27 -3.88 3.15 14.74
C ILE A 27 -3.85 3.90 13.40
N PHE A 28 -3.57 5.19 13.44
CA PHE A 28 -3.44 6.02 12.25
C PHE A 28 -2.30 5.53 11.34
N GLU A 29 -1.12 5.24 11.90
CA GLU A 29 -0.01 4.62 11.16
C GLU A 29 -0.44 3.31 10.49
N GLU A 30 -1.14 2.43 11.22
CA GLU A 30 -1.61 1.16 10.67
C GLU A 30 -2.62 1.35 9.53
N ARG A 31 -3.52 2.33 9.62
CA ARG A 31 -4.48 2.66 8.55
C ARG A 31 -3.78 3.19 7.30
N LEU A 32 -2.81 4.10 7.46
CA LEU A 32 -1.99 4.61 6.36
C LEU A 32 -1.23 3.48 5.66
N ARG A 33 -0.57 2.63 6.45
CA ARG A 33 0.16 1.46 5.95
C ARG A 33 -0.79 0.49 5.23
N GLY A 34 -1.96 0.23 5.81
CA GLY A 34 -2.98 -0.63 5.22
C GLY A 34 -3.48 -0.12 3.87
N ASN A 35 -3.77 1.17 3.77
CA ASN A 35 -4.20 1.80 2.52
C ASN A 35 -3.09 1.76 1.45
N MET A 36 -1.84 2.05 1.82
CA MET A 36 -0.70 1.95 0.90
C MET A 36 -0.48 0.52 0.40
N VAL A 37 -0.58 -0.49 1.27
CA VAL A 37 -0.42 -1.90 0.88
C VAL A 37 -1.53 -2.34 -0.08
N ARG A 38 -2.78 -1.96 0.20
CA ARG A 38 -3.92 -2.24 -0.70
C ARG A 38 -3.71 -1.61 -2.07
N LEU A 39 -3.25 -0.37 -2.10
CA LEU A 39 -2.99 0.36 -3.33
C LEU A 39 -1.85 -0.27 -4.15
N ARG A 40 -0.74 -0.63 -3.49
CA ARG A 40 0.38 -1.36 -4.12
C ARG A 40 -0.02 -2.73 -4.63
N LYS A 41 -0.82 -3.50 -3.88
CA LYS A 41 -1.29 -4.83 -4.31
C LYS A 41 -2.14 -4.75 -5.56
N ARG A 42 -2.99 -3.72 -5.68
CA ARG A 42 -3.75 -3.44 -6.91
C ARG A 42 -2.80 -3.09 -8.06
N LYS A 43 -1.83 -2.19 -7.84
CA LYS A 43 -0.81 -1.84 -8.85
C LYS A 43 -0.03 -3.06 -9.36
N ARG A 44 0.48 -3.91 -8.47
CA ARG A 44 1.31 -5.07 -8.85
C ARG A 44 0.60 -6.03 -9.80
N LYS A 45 -0.71 -6.22 -9.65
CA LYS A 45 -1.49 -7.08 -10.56
C LYS A 45 -1.50 -6.54 -11.98
N PHE A 46 -1.68 -5.22 -12.15
CA PHE A 46 -1.68 -4.57 -13.46
C PHE A 46 -0.27 -4.51 -14.07
N GLU A 47 0.74 -4.27 -13.25
CA GLU A 47 2.13 -4.27 -13.67
C GLU A 47 2.58 -5.66 -14.15
N ALA A 48 2.19 -6.73 -13.44
CA ALA A 48 2.43 -8.10 -13.88
C ALA A 48 1.71 -8.41 -15.20
N PHE A 49 0.45 -7.98 -15.35
CA PHE A 49 -0.30 -8.16 -16.60
C PHE A 49 0.35 -7.44 -17.78
N LEU A 50 0.79 -6.19 -17.60
CA LEU A 50 1.54 -5.45 -18.62
C LEU A 50 2.85 -6.17 -18.97
N ALA A 51 3.61 -6.59 -17.96
CA ALA A 51 4.87 -7.30 -18.19
C ALA A 51 4.64 -8.59 -19.01
N THR A 52 3.61 -9.36 -18.67
CA THR A 52 3.22 -10.55 -19.45
C THR A 52 2.84 -10.19 -20.89
N LEU A 53 2.07 -9.13 -21.11
CA LEU A 53 1.73 -8.66 -22.46
C LEU A 53 2.96 -8.28 -23.26
N LEU A 54 3.93 -7.59 -22.65
CA LEU A 54 5.18 -7.21 -23.32
C LEU A 54 6.04 -8.43 -23.67
N VAL A 55 6.17 -9.40 -22.75
CA VAL A 55 6.92 -10.65 -23.02
C VAL A 55 6.26 -11.43 -24.16
N LEU A 56 4.93 -11.59 -24.14
CA LEU A 56 4.21 -12.24 -25.23
C LEU A 56 4.36 -11.49 -26.55
N LEU A 57 4.30 -10.16 -26.52
CA LEU A 57 4.49 -9.33 -27.71
C LEU A 57 5.88 -9.56 -28.31
N CYS A 58 6.94 -9.52 -27.51
CA CYS A 58 8.31 -9.78 -27.97
C CYS A 58 8.46 -11.21 -28.51
N TYR A 59 7.89 -12.21 -27.83
CA TYR A 59 7.93 -13.60 -28.26
C TYR A 59 7.24 -13.80 -29.62
N PHE A 60 6.00 -13.33 -29.76
CA PHE A 60 5.25 -13.48 -31.02
C PHE A 60 5.89 -12.65 -32.14
N PHE A 61 6.45 -11.49 -31.83
CA PHE A 61 7.20 -10.70 -32.81
C PHE A 61 8.40 -11.50 -33.33
N TYR A 62 9.19 -12.09 -32.43
CA TYR A 62 10.30 -12.97 -32.82
C TYR A 62 9.83 -14.17 -33.66
N ALA A 63 8.77 -14.86 -33.22
CA ALA A 63 8.23 -16.06 -33.87
C ALA A 63 7.58 -15.79 -35.25
N VAL A 64 7.18 -14.55 -35.55
CA VAL A 64 6.62 -14.16 -36.84
C VAL A 64 7.71 -13.64 -37.78
N PHE A 65 8.66 -12.83 -37.28
CA PHE A 65 9.64 -12.15 -38.13
C PHE A 65 10.98 -12.89 -38.31
N VAL A 66 11.44 -13.64 -37.30
CA VAL A 66 12.78 -14.29 -37.33
C VAL A 66 12.68 -15.75 -37.76
N ASP A 67 11.78 -16.52 -37.14
CA ASP A 67 11.59 -17.94 -37.42
C ASP A 67 10.16 -18.23 -37.91
N PRO A 68 9.79 -17.81 -39.14
CA PRO A 68 8.48 -18.12 -39.69
C PRO A 68 8.34 -19.64 -39.87
N SER A 69 7.46 -20.25 -39.07
CA SER A 69 7.17 -21.68 -39.16
C SER A 69 6.61 -22.01 -40.54
N LYS A 70 7.18 -23.03 -41.19
CA LYS A 70 6.76 -23.51 -42.53
C LYS A 70 5.32 -24.02 -42.56
N ALA A 71 4.77 -24.38 -41.40
CA ALA A 71 3.39 -24.79 -41.26
C ALA A 71 2.47 -23.56 -41.24
N PHE A 72 1.68 -23.39 -42.31
CA PHE A 72 0.75 -22.26 -42.49
C PHE A 72 -0.16 -22.03 -41.27
N VAL A 73 -0.67 -23.09 -40.65
CA VAL A 73 -1.55 -23.00 -39.46
C VAL A 73 -0.83 -22.37 -38.27
N HIS A 74 0.43 -22.76 -38.02
CA HIS A 74 1.23 -22.20 -36.92
C HIS A 74 1.58 -20.74 -37.18
N HIS A 75 1.93 -20.40 -38.42
CA HIS A 75 2.21 -19.01 -38.81
C HIS A 75 0.96 -18.12 -38.67
N LEU A 76 -0.21 -18.60 -39.12
CA LEU A 76 -1.48 -17.89 -39.00
C LEU A 76 -1.85 -17.68 -37.51
N PHE A 77 -1.72 -18.72 -36.69
CA PHE A 77 -1.99 -18.63 -35.25
C PHE A 77 -1.09 -17.61 -34.56
N ASN A 78 0.22 -17.64 -34.82
CA ASN A 78 1.18 -16.67 -34.25
C ASN A 78 0.88 -15.23 -34.70
N THR A 79 0.47 -15.03 -35.96
CA THR A 79 0.11 -13.72 -36.50
C THR A 79 -1.18 -13.18 -35.87
N LEU A 80 -2.21 -14.03 -35.73
CA LEU A 80 -3.45 -13.66 -35.03
C LEU A 80 -3.19 -13.36 -33.56
N ALA A 81 -2.37 -14.17 -32.88
CA ALA A 81 -1.99 -13.95 -31.50
C ALA A 81 -1.23 -12.63 -31.32
N LEU A 82 -0.31 -12.29 -32.23
CA LEU A 82 0.39 -11.02 -32.25
C LEU A 82 -0.59 -9.84 -32.36
N LEU A 83 -1.57 -9.91 -33.27
CA LEU A 83 -2.58 -8.86 -33.43
C LEU A 83 -3.47 -8.71 -32.19
N VAL A 84 -3.85 -9.82 -31.55
CA VAL A 84 -4.63 -9.80 -30.29
C VAL A 84 -3.83 -9.15 -29.15
N VAL A 85 -2.55 -9.50 -29.00
CA VAL A 85 -1.68 -8.93 -27.95
C VAL A 85 -1.44 -7.44 -28.20
N ALA A 86 -1.14 -7.04 -29.45
CA ALA A 86 -0.98 -5.64 -29.82
C ALA A 86 -2.28 -4.83 -29.59
N GLY A 87 -3.42 -5.37 -30.00
CA GLY A 87 -4.73 -4.76 -29.77
C GLY A 87 -5.08 -4.65 -28.29
N SER A 88 -4.75 -5.66 -27.49
CA SER A 88 -4.93 -5.65 -26.02
C SER A 88 -4.08 -4.56 -25.36
N LEU A 89 -2.86 -4.36 -25.84
CA LEU A 89 -1.96 -3.30 -25.34
C LEU A 89 -2.50 -1.91 -25.67
N VAL A 90 -2.98 -1.69 -26.89
CA VAL A 90 -3.60 -0.41 -27.30
C VAL A 90 -4.87 -0.13 -26.50
N PHE A 91 -5.73 -1.14 -26.34
CA PHE A 91 -6.93 -1.03 -25.51
C PHE A 91 -6.56 -0.67 -24.07
N PHE A 92 -5.54 -1.30 -23.50
CA PHE A 92 -5.12 -1.00 -22.14
C PHE A 92 -4.54 0.42 -22.00
N TYR A 93 -3.78 0.89 -23.00
CA TYR A 93 -3.31 2.29 -23.06
C TYR A 93 -4.48 3.28 -23.15
N ARG A 94 -5.45 2.99 -24.02
CA ARG A 94 -6.60 3.86 -24.27
C ARG A 94 -7.65 3.83 -23.15
N SER A 95 -7.75 2.71 -22.44
CA SER A 95 -8.59 2.53 -21.27
C SER A 95 -8.16 3.41 -20.09
N GLY A 96 -7.00 4.09 -20.14
CA GLY A 96 -6.54 5.02 -19.10
C GLY A 96 -6.23 4.34 -17.75
N MET A 97 -6.38 3.02 -17.67
CA MET A 97 -6.26 2.25 -16.44
C MET A 97 -4.80 2.20 -15.93
N TYR A 98 -3.83 2.48 -16.80
CA TYR A 98 -2.43 2.72 -16.45
C TYR A 98 -2.21 4.03 -15.67
N SER A 99 -2.71 5.16 -16.17
CA SER A 99 -2.46 6.46 -15.53
C SER A 99 -3.21 6.54 -14.21
N GLU A 100 -4.48 6.17 -14.16
CA GLU A 100 -5.30 6.28 -12.95
C GLU A 100 -4.80 5.40 -11.80
N LYS A 101 -4.25 4.20 -12.08
CA LYS A 101 -3.93 3.23 -11.01
C LYS A 101 -2.45 3.13 -10.68
N ILE A 102 -1.56 3.44 -11.63
CA ILE A 102 -0.12 3.40 -11.39
C ILE A 102 0.39 4.76 -10.88
N VAL A 103 -0.10 5.87 -11.43
CA VAL A 103 0.31 7.22 -11.02
C VAL A 103 -0.28 7.56 -9.66
N TYR A 104 -1.55 7.24 -9.42
CA TYR A 104 -2.17 7.46 -8.11
C TYR A 104 -1.45 6.73 -6.96
N ALA A 105 -0.86 5.55 -7.22
CA ALA A 105 -0.07 4.83 -6.23
C ALA A 105 1.30 5.48 -5.91
N ALA A 106 1.84 6.24 -6.87
CA ALA A 106 3.03 7.06 -6.67
C ALA A 106 2.68 8.37 -5.96
N GLU A 107 1.55 8.99 -6.33
CA GLU A 107 1.10 10.28 -5.83
C GLU A 107 0.37 10.23 -4.47
N PHE A 108 -0.10 9.04 -4.07
CA PHE A 108 -0.70 8.83 -2.74
C PHE A 108 0.21 9.29 -1.60
N LEU A 109 1.53 9.08 -1.73
CA LEU A 109 2.48 9.51 -0.72
C LEU A 109 2.60 11.03 -0.60
N PRO A 110 2.94 11.79 -1.65
CA PRO A 110 3.03 13.25 -1.54
C PRO A 110 1.68 13.86 -1.15
N HIS A 111 0.56 13.29 -1.62
CA HIS A 111 -0.77 13.75 -1.22
C HIS A 111 -1.04 13.55 0.28
N CYS A 112 -0.75 12.35 0.82
CA CYS A 112 -0.83 12.11 2.26
C CYS A 112 0.17 12.97 3.03
N ASN A 113 1.40 13.14 2.52
CA ASN A 113 2.43 13.90 3.21
C ASN A 113 2.06 15.38 3.35
N ARG A 114 1.35 15.94 2.35
CA ARG A 114 0.82 17.31 2.42
C ARG A 114 -0.22 17.48 3.53
N ALA A 115 -1.07 16.48 3.74
CA ALA A 115 -2.02 16.45 4.86
C ALA A 115 -1.33 16.13 6.21
N LEU A 116 -0.24 15.36 6.21
CA LEU A 116 0.53 15.04 7.42
C LEU A 116 1.39 16.21 7.91
N GLN A 117 1.81 17.07 6.99
CA GLN A 117 2.57 18.29 7.30
C GLN A 117 1.81 19.23 8.24
N SER A 118 0.48 19.36 8.14
CA SER A 118 -0.30 20.17 9.09
C SER A 118 -0.27 19.62 10.52
N PHE A 119 0.06 18.33 10.67
CA PHE A 119 0.24 17.68 11.96
C PHE A 119 1.72 17.57 12.38
N ASN A 120 2.65 18.20 11.65
CA ASN A 120 4.09 18.03 11.84
C ASN A 120 4.53 16.55 11.79
N LEU A 121 3.88 15.77 10.93
CA LEU A 121 4.18 14.36 10.68
C LEU A 121 4.65 14.16 9.24
N GLN A 122 5.51 13.17 9.03
CA GLN A 122 5.95 12.73 7.72
C GLN A 122 5.79 11.22 7.61
N PHE A 123 5.21 10.74 6.51
CA PHE A 123 5.14 9.31 6.25
C PHE A 123 6.22 8.93 5.23
N SER A 124 7.32 8.36 5.73
CA SER A 124 8.46 7.99 4.89
C SER A 124 8.33 6.54 4.44
N ARG A 125 8.45 6.32 3.13
CA ARG A 125 8.47 4.99 2.51
C ARG A 125 9.89 4.40 2.60
N ARG A 126 10.48 4.34 3.80
CA ARG A 126 11.79 3.71 4.00
C ARG A 126 11.57 2.21 4.23
N GLY A 127 11.58 1.43 3.14
CA GLY A 127 11.39 -0.03 3.16
C GLY A 127 9.99 -0.53 2.78
N GLU A 128 9.69 -1.80 3.09
CA GLU A 128 8.39 -2.44 2.81
C GLU A 128 7.25 -1.93 3.69
N SER A 129 7.58 -1.46 4.89
CA SER A 129 6.68 -0.81 5.85
C SER A 129 7.00 0.68 5.91
N GLY A 130 6.17 1.52 5.31
CA GLY A 130 6.31 2.97 5.55
C GLY A 130 6.15 3.26 7.04
N GLU A 131 6.96 4.18 7.54
CA GLU A 131 7.00 4.58 8.96
C GLU A 131 6.55 6.03 9.11
N LEU A 132 5.84 6.31 10.20
CA LEU A 132 5.51 7.66 10.61
C LEU A 132 6.71 8.27 11.35
N HIS A 133 7.19 9.41 10.87
CA HIS A 133 8.22 10.23 11.51
C HIS A 133 7.62 11.56 11.95
N PHE A 134 8.10 12.09 13.07
CA PHE A 134 7.79 13.46 13.48
C PHE A 134 8.79 14.43 12.90
N TYR A 135 8.32 15.63 12.58
CA TYR A 135 9.23 16.75 12.33
C TYR A 135 9.92 17.17 13.64
N PRO A 136 11.13 17.76 13.56
CA PRO A 136 11.89 18.21 14.72
C PRO A 136 11.18 19.29 15.55
N THR A 137 10.15 19.92 14.99
CA THR A 137 9.27 20.90 15.67
C THR A 137 8.46 20.27 16.82
N VAL A 138 8.28 18.95 16.82
CA VAL A 138 7.51 18.24 17.84
C VAL A 138 8.34 18.09 19.12
N PRO A 139 7.77 18.32 20.33
CA PRO A 139 8.47 18.11 21.59
C PRO A 139 9.08 16.71 21.68
N LYS A 140 10.38 16.64 22.05
CA LYS A 140 11.12 15.38 22.12
C LYS A 140 10.52 14.39 23.11
N GLU A 141 9.93 14.88 24.21
CA GLU A 141 9.26 14.03 25.20
C GLU A 141 8.08 13.25 24.62
N LEU A 142 7.29 13.88 23.74
CA LEU A 142 6.18 13.22 23.05
C LEU A 142 6.69 12.21 22.02
N ALA A 143 7.74 12.58 21.28
CA ALA A 143 8.36 11.68 20.30
C ALA A 143 8.94 10.43 20.98
N ASP A 144 9.69 10.60 22.06
CA ASP A 144 10.28 9.52 22.85
C ASP A 144 9.20 8.66 23.53
N GLY A 145 8.15 9.29 24.07
CA GLY A 145 7.01 8.61 24.67
C GLY A 145 6.27 7.73 23.66
N TYR A 146 6.01 8.27 22.47
CA TYR A 146 5.41 7.53 21.37
C TYR A 146 6.29 6.38 20.90
N GLU A 147 7.60 6.59 20.73
CA GLU A 147 8.51 5.52 20.33
C GLU A 147 8.51 4.34 21.31
N ARG A 148 8.51 4.64 22.62
CA ARG A 148 8.40 3.61 23.67
C ARG A 148 7.10 2.82 23.55
N TYR A 149 5.97 3.52 23.43
CA TYR A 149 4.66 2.89 23.27
C TYR A 149 4.59 2.04 22.00
N ARG A 150 5.11 2.57 20.88
CA ARG A 150 5.18 1.91 19.58
C ARG A 150 5.99 0.60 19.65
N ARG A 151 7.17 0.62 20.25
CA ARG A 151 8.01 -0.59 20.44
C ARG A 151 7.27 -1.65 21.25
N GLN A 152 6.61 -1.26 22.34
CA GLN A 152 5.81 -2.18 23.15
C GLN A 152 4.63 -2.78 22.37
N TYR A 153 3.91 -1.95 21.60
CA TYR A 153 2.80 -2.39 20.77
C TYR A 153 3.24 -3.44 19.73
N TYR A 154 4.32 -3.18 19.00
CA TYR A 154 4.82 -4.10 17.99
C TYR A 154 5.42 -5.38 18.60
N ALA A 155 6.07 -5.30 19.77
CA ALA A 155 6.53 -6.47 20.50
C ALA A 155 5.37 -7.41 20.87
N ARG A 156 4.27 -6.84 21.39
CA ARG A 156 3.04 -7.58 21.71
C ARG A 156 2.42 -8.22 20.46
N LYS A 157 2.41 -7.50 19.34
CA LYS A 157 1.88 -8.01 18.07
C LYS A 157 2.72 -9.18 17.53
N LYS A 158 4.06 -9.09 17.60
CA LYS A 158 4.98 -10.17 17.20
C LYS A 158 4.81 -11.41 18.08
N ALA A 159 4.67 -11.23 19.40
CA ALA A 159 4.43 -12.34 20.33
C ALA A 159 3.11 -13.06 20.02
N ARG A 160 2.02 -12.32 19.77
CA ARG A 160 0.73 -12.90 19.37
C ARG A 160 0.81 -13.66 18.04
N ALA A 161 1.53 -13.13 17.05
CA ALA A 161 1.73 -13.80 15.78
C ALA A 161 2.54 -15.10 15.93
N ALA A 162 3.63 -15.07 16.72
CA ALA A 162 4.44 -16.24 17.00
C ALA A 162 3.65 -17.34 17.72
N ASN A 163 2.80 -16.98 18.67
CA ASN A 163 1.93 -17.95 19.35
C ASN A 163 0.92 -18.58 18.40
N LYS A 164 0.35 -17.80 17.46
CA LYS A 164 -0.60 -18.31 16.46
C LYS A 164 0.05 -19.28 15.47
N THR A 165 1.31 -19.04 15.08
CA THR A 165 2.06 -19.95 14.20
C THR A 165 2.48 -21.24 14.91
N LYS A 166 2.70 -21.21 16.23
CA LYS A 166 3.02 -22.41 17.02
C LYS A 166 1.81 -23.31 17.28
N SER A 167 0.60 -22.76 17.21
CA SER A 167 -0.67 -23.47 17.44
C SER A 167 -1.36 -23.96 16.17
N ALA A 168 -0.76 -23.74 15.00
CA ALA A 168 -1.26 -24.13 13.68
C ALA A 168 -0.32 -25.15 13.06
#